data_AF-A0A2E3HC32-F1
#
_entry.id   AF-A0A2E3HC32-F1
#
_cell.length_a   1.000
_cell.length_b   1.000
_cell.length_c   1.000
_cell.angle_alpha   90.00
_cell.angle_beta   90.00
_cell.angle_gamma   90.00
#
_symmetry.space_group_name_H-M   'P 1'
#
loop_
_entity.id
_entity.type
_entity.pdbx_description
1 polymer ?
#
loop_
_entity_poly.entity_id
_entity_poly.type
_entity_poly.pdbx_seq_one_letter_code
_entity_poly.pdbx_strand_id
1 'polypeptide(L)'
;MIPFGRLVFAVVFSVLPLGVLEARVPSIEELLDEIEDSRVILTARFTEVTRTLRERWESGETESLEGALGSYLQTLNEHLAAFEALVDSSGPAKDLRLRFIALLQWKRAELPGRIKAASAATEGQLPGSAQGRAAIANIMEPFVSEERKRMKELNEVGRKAILHQEAVSAGKGESRSGVPSLGTLLALLSVSTVGMAVAMRILLKRSRGQHPADGTS
;
A
#
# COMPACT_ATOMS: atom_id res chain seq x y z
N MET A 1 -19.02 1.01 12.76
CA MET A 1 -19.44 1.84 11.61
C MET A 1 -18.18 2.25 10.86
N ILE A 2 -17.93 1.60 9.72
CA ILE A 2 -16.78 1.85 8.84
C ILE A 2 -17.27 2.84 7.77
N PRO A 3 -16.60 3.98 7.53
CA PRO A 3 -17.03 4.88 6.48
C PRO A 3 -16.78 4.25 5.10
N PHE A 4 -17.88 3.82 4.49
CA PHE A 4 -18.04 3.41 3.09
C PHE A 4 -17.94 4.62 2.16
N GLY A 5 -16.72 5.12 1.94
CA GLY A 5 -16.49 6.21 1.00
C GLY A 5 -15.39 5.85 0.02
N ARG A 6 -15.73 5.82 -1.28
CA ARG A 6 -14.83 5.81 -2.45
C ARG A 6 -14.44 4.47 -3.08
N LEU A 7 -15.32 3.46 -3.01
CA LEU A 7 -15.46 2.49 -4.10
C LEU A 7 -16.31 3.09 -5.26
N VAL A 8 -15.96 4.29 -5.75
CA VAL A 8 -16.82 5.04 -6.71
C VAL A 8 -16.46 4.76 -8.17
N PHE A 9 -15.29 4.21 -8.49
CA PHE A 9 -14.95 3.92 -9.88
C PHE A 9 -15.39 2.55 -10.41
N ALA A 10 -15.77 1.60 -9.54
CA ALA A 10 -16.10 0.23 -9.97
C ALA A 10 -17.60 -0.15 -9.85
N VAL A 11 -18.40 0.51 -9.02
CA VAL A 11 -19.83 0.11 -8.82
C VAL A 11 -20.79 0.82 -9.78
N VAL A 12 -20.35 1.86 -10.50
CA VAL A 12 -21.20 2.54 -11.50
C VAL A 12 -21.26 1.78 -12.84
N PHE A 13 -20.42 0.76 -13.05
CA PHE A 13 -20.32 0.09 -14.35
C PHE A 13 -21.35 -1.01 -14.64
N SER A 14 -22.24 -1.36 -13.69
CA SER A 14 -23.13 -2.51 -13.87
C SER A 14 -24.65 -2.22 -13.94
N VAL A 15 -25.14 -0.98 -13.75
CA VAL A 15 -26.61 -0.74 -13.72
C VAL A 15 -27.11 0.60 -14.32
N LEU A 16 -26.39 1.31 -15.19
CA LEU A 16 -26.97 2.50 -15.85
C LEU A 16 -26.66 2.58 -17.36
N PRO A 17 -27.63 3.07 -18.17
CA PRO A 17 -27.55 3.05 -19.62
C PRO A 17 -26.46 4.00 -20.13
N LEU A 18 -25.89 3.64 -21.28
CA LEU A 18 -24.82 4.29 -22.05
C LEU A 18 -25.14 5.74 -22.50
N GLY A 19 -25.44 6.64 -21.57
CA GLY A 19 -25.74 8.03 -21.83
C GLY A 19 -25.10 8.92 -20.77
N VAL A 20 -23.92 9.46 -21.10
CA VAL A 20 -23.22 10.52 -20.35
C VAL A 20 -22.54 10.07 -19.04
N LEU A 21 -21.64 9.09 -19.12
CA LEU A 21 -20.44 9.12 -18.26
C LEU A 21 -19.42 9.96 -19.02
N GLU A 22 -19.34 11.26 -18.72
CA GLU A 22 -18.18 12.04 -19.16
C GLU A 22 -16.94 11.32 -18.65
N ALA A 23 -16.14 10.83 -19.59
CA ALA A 23 -14.84 10.22 -19.37
C ALA A 23 -13.90 11.29 -18.79
N ARG A 24 -14.07 11.62 -17.52
CA ARG A 24 -13.30 12.66 -16.83
C ARG A 24 -11.92 12.11 -16.50
N VAL A 25 -10.90 12.84 -16.93
CA VAL A 25 -9.51 12.57 -16.56
C VAL A 25 -9.37 12.81 -15.05
N PRO A 26 -8.89 11.82 -14.26
CA PRO A 26 -8.76 11.98 -12.81
C PRO A 26 -7.75 13.07 -12.48
N SER A 27 -8.04 13.86 -11.44
CA SER A 27 -7.08 14.82 -10.91
C SER A 27 -5.90 14.10 -10.25
N ILE A 28 -4.78 14.79 -10.03
CA ILE A 28 -3.63 14.21 -9.32
C ILE A 28 -3.99 13.84 -7.88
N GLU A 29 -4.82 14.66 -7.21
CA GLU A 29 -5.31 14.38 -5.86
C GLU A 29 -6.20 13.13 -5.84
N GLU A 30 -7.17 13.02 -6.76
CA GLU A 30 -8.03 11.83 -6.89
C GLU A 30 -7.20 10.58 -7.16
N LEU A 31 -6.15 10.69 -7.99
CA LEU A 31 -5.26 9.58 -8.30
C LEU A 31 -4.39 9.17 -7.10
N LEU A 32 -3.90 10.13 -6.32
CA LEU A 32 -3.12 9.86 -5.11
C LEU A 32 -3.96 9.20 -4.02
N ASP A 33 -5.19 9.67 -3.82
CA ASP A 33 -6.14 9.08 -2.88
C ASP A 33 -6.43 7.62 -3.24
N GLU A 34 -6.74 7.35 -4.52
CA GLU A 34 -7.02 5.98 -4.99
C GLU A 34 -5.79 5.06 -4.87
N ILE A 35 -4.59 5.60 -5.11
CA ILE A 35 -3.33 4.87 -4.90
C ILE A 35 -3.17 4.51 -3.42
N GLU A 36 -3.45 5.44 -2.50
CA GLU A 36 -3.35 5.18 -1.06
C GLU A 36 -4.38 4.14 -0.62
N ASP A 37 -5.63 4.26 -1.05
CA ASP A 37 -6.69 3.30 -0.75
C ASP A 37 -6.33 1.88 -1.23
N SER A 38 -5.88 1.78 -2.48
CA SER A 38 -5.40 0.52 -3.07
C SER A 38 -4.24 -0.06 -2.27
N ARG A 39 -3.31 0.78 -1.80
CA ARG A 39 -2.17 0.33 -1.00
C ARG A 39 -2.59 -0.19 0.37
N VAL A 40 -3.52 0.48 1.04
CA VAL A 40 -4.04 0.04 2.35
C VAL A 40 -4.68 -1.35 2.21
N ILE A 41 -5.54 -1.53 1.20
CA ILE A 41 -6.23 -2.79 0.92
C ILE A 41 -5.21 -3.91 0.60
N LEU A 42 -4.29 -3.65 -0.33
CA LEU A 42 -3.29 -4.64 -0.72
C LEU A 42 -2.31 -4.98 0.41
N THR A 43 -2.01 -4.02 1.29
CA THR A 43 -1.16 -4.27 2.47
C THR A 43 -1.87 -5.20 3.45
N ALA A 44 -3.17 -5.02 3.67
CA ALA A 44 -3.96 -5.92 4.52
C ALA A 44 -3.97 -7.35 3.97
N ARG A 45 -4.19 -7.51 2.66
CA ARG A 45 -4.14 -8.82 1.98
C ARG A 45 -2.75 -9.44 2.00
N PHE A 46 -1.70 -8.65 1.81
CA PHE A 46 -0.33 -9.15 1.91
C PHE A 46 0.03 -9.59 3.34
N THR A 47 -0.49 -8.88 4.35
CA THR A 47 -0.35 -9.26 5.76
C THR A 47 -1.01 -10.62 6.02
N GLU A 48 -2.17 -10.87 5.42
CA GLU A 48 -2.85 -12.17 5.47
C GLU A 48 -1.97 -13.28 4.85
N VAL A 49 -1.43 -13.08 3.65
CA VAL A 49 -0.51 -14.04 3.00
C VAL A 49 0.70 -14.36 3.88
N THR A 50 1.35 -13.33 4.43
CA THR A 50 2.55 -13.53 5.27
C THR A 50 2.23 -14.15 6.62
N ARG A 51 1.05 -13.88 7.18
CA ARG A 51 0.54 -14.56 8.38
C ARG A 51 0.35 -16.05 8.10
N THR A 52 -0.40 -16.41 7.06
CA THR A 52 -0.67 -17.80 6.71
C THR A 52 0.61 -18.57 6.33
N LEU A 53 1.57 -17.91 5.67
CA LEU A 53 2.90 -18.50 5.42
C LEU A 53 3.63 -18.82 6.72
N ARG A 54 3.56 -17.92 7.71
CA ARG A 54 4.17 -18.13 9.03
C ARG A 54 3.47 -19.26 9.78
N GLU A 55 2.15 -19.27 9.84
CA GLU A 55 1.38 -20.29 10.55
C GLU A 55 1.59 -21.68 9.94
N ARG A 56 1.53 -21.81 8.61
CA ARG A 56 1.88 -23.04 7.89
C ARG A 56 3.23 -23.61 8.32
N TRP A 57 4.17 -22.73 8.59
CA TRP A 57 5.50 -23.11 9.03
C TRP A 57 5.61 -23.38 10.54
N GLU A 58 4.99 -22.56 11.38
CA GLU A 58 5.14 -22.61 12.83
C GLU A 58 4.25 -23.66 13.49
N SER A 59 2.98 -23.76 13.07
CA SER A 59 1.99 -24.69 13.63
C SER A 59 1.73 -25.90 12.74
N GLY A 60 2.19 -25.88 11.48
CA GLY A 60 1.80 -26.88 10.49
C GLY A 60 0.33 -26.75 10.05
N GLU A 61 -0.37 -25.70 10.50
CA GLU A 61 -1.75 -25.45 10.13
C GLU A 61 -1.85 -25.04 8.66
N THR A 62 -2.72 -25.71 7.94
CA THR A 62 -2.98 -25.47 6.52
C THR A 62 -4.21 -24.59 6.33
N GLU A 63 -4.30 -23.42 6.98
CA GLU A 63 -5.05 -22.36 6.31
C GLU A 63 -4.44 -22.22 4.91
N SER A 64 -5.27 -22.29 3.87
CA SER A 64 -4.78 -22.41 2.51
C SER A 64 -4.00 -21.15 2.14
N LEU A 65 -2.68 -21.19 2.27
CA LEU A 65 -1.75 -20.18 1.78
C LEU A 65 -2.05 -19.85 0.30
N GLU A 66 -2.49 -20.84 -0.47
CA GLU A 66 -2.96 -20.68 -1.84
C GLU A 66 -4.23 -19.83 -1.91
N GLY A 67 -5.17 -20.01 -0.97
CA GLY A 67 -6.36 -19.17 -0.83
C GLY A 67 -6.02 -17.73 -0.45
N ALA A 68 -5.13 -17.52 0.53
CA ALA A 68 -4.68 -16.17 0.90
C ALA A 68 -3.96 -15.47 -0.26
N LEU A 69 -3.07 -16.18 -0.96
CA LEU A 69 -2.38 -15.66 -2.14
C LEU A 69 -3.35 -15.41 -3.30
N GLY A 70 -4.31 -16.30 -3.53
CA GLY A 70 -5.35 -16.15 -4.54
C GLY A 70 -6.20 -14.91 -4.29
N SER A 71 -6.63 -14.70 -3.05
CA SER A 71 -7.36 -13.49 -2.61
C SER A 71 -6.54 -12.22 -2.86
N TYR A 72 -5.26 -12.21 -2.46
CA TYR A 72 -4.35 -11.10 -2.75
C TYR A 72 -4.24 -10.80 -4.25
N LEU A 73 -4.02 -11.83 -5.08
CA LEU A 73 -3.83 -11.66 -6.52
C LEU A 73 -5.12 -11.23 -7.21
N GLN A 74 -6.28 -11.70 -6.75
CA GLN A 74 -7.56 -11.24 -7.24
C GLN A 74 -7.74 -9.74 -6.98
N THR A 75 -7.60 -9.30 -5.72
CA THR A 75 -7.70 -7.89 -5.37
C THR A 75 -6.67 -7.04 -6.13
N LEU A 76 -5.43 -7.52 -6.27
CA LEU A 76 -4.41 -6.85 -7.08
C LEU A 76 -4.84 -6.69 -8.54
N ASN A 77 -5.40 -7.72 -9.16
CA ASN A 77 -5.85 -7.68 -10.55
C ASN A 77 -7.04 -6.73 -10.72
N GLU A 78 -7.95 -6.66 -9.74
CA GLU A 78 -9.06 -5.70 -9.72
C GLU A 78 -8.54 -4.26 -9.70
N HIS A 79 -7.59 -3.94 -8.82
CA HIS A 79 -6.96 -2.61 -8.81
C HIS A 79 -6.18 -2.35 -10.10
N LEU A 80 -5.39 -3.31 -10.60
CA LEU A 80 -4.65 -3.15 -11.84
C LEU A 80 -5.58 -2.80 -13.02
N ALA A 81 -6.67 -3.56 -13.17
CA ALA A 81 -7.68 -3.31 -14.21
C ALA A 81 -8.34 -1.94 -14.04
N ALA A 82 -8.65 -1.52 -12.80
CA ALA A 82 -9.22 -0.20 -12.53
C ALA A 82 -8.29 0.93 -12.98
N PHE A 83 -7.00 0.86 -12.69
CA PHE A 83 -6.02 1.88 -13.11
C PHE A 83 -5.71 1.83 -14.61
N GLU A 84 -5.70 0.65 -15.23
CA GLU A 84 -5.54 0.49 -16.68
C GLU A 84 -6.75 1.06 -17.45
N ALA A 85 -7.96 0.95 -16.90
CA ALA A 85 -9.20 1.47 -17.49
C ALA A 85 -9.37 2.99 -17.35
N LEU A 86 -8.56 3.68 -16.54
CA LEU A 86 -8.62 5.14 -16.44
C LEU A 86 -8.30 5.79 -17.79
N VAL A 87 -9.08 6.81 -18.13
CA VAL A 87 -8.86 7.66 -19.31
C VAL A 87 -7.44 8.19 -19.30
N ASP A 88 -6.79 8.18 -20.47
CA ASP A 88 -5.42 8.64 -20.61
C ASP A 88 -5.27 10.08 -20.12
N SER A 89 -4.58 10.24 -19.00
CA SER A 89 -4.08 11.51 -18.52
C SER A 89 -2.81 11.91 -19.26
N SER A 90 -2.48 13.20 -19.23
CA SER A 90 -1.22 13.74 -19.75
C SER A 90 -0.32 14.23 -18.62
N GLY A 91 0.99 14.31 -18.89
CA GLY A 91 1.94 14.92 -17.95
C GLY A 91 2.08 14.13 -16.64
N PRO A 92 2.26 14.81 -15.49
CA PRO A 92 2.59 14.14 -14.22
C PRO A 92 1.55 13.13 -13.72
N ALA A 93 0.26 13.34 -14.04
CA ALA A 93 -0.80 12.38 -13.71
C ALA A 93 -0.63 11.05 -14.47
N LYS A 94 -0.14 11.11 -15.72
CA LYS A 94 0.16 9.92 -16.52
C LYS A 94 1.31 9.14 -15.89
N ASP A 95 2.39 9.84 -15.57
CA ASP A 95 3.60 9.23 -15.00
C ASP A 95 3.31 8.58 -13.65
N LEU A 96 2.52 9.23 -12.80
CA LEU A 96 2.08 8.68 -11.52
C LEU A 96 1.27 7.39 -11.72
N ARG A 97 0.27 7.42 -12.61
CA ARG A 97 -0.56 6.26 -12.93
C ARG A 97 0.27 5.09 -13.47
N LEU A 98 1.11 5.34 -14.47
CA LEU A 98 1.92 4.31 -15.11
C LEU A 98 2.92 3.68 -14.13
N ARG A 99 3.50 4.46 -13.21
CA ARG A 99 4.38 3.92 -12.17
C ARG A 99 3.63 3.04 -11.18
N PHE A 100 2.40 3.40 -10.81
CA PHE A 100 1.59 2.56 -9.94
C PHE A 100 1.17 1.26 -10.64
N ILE A 101 0.75 1.33 -11.91
CA ILE A 101 0.48 0.14 -12.74
C ILE A 101 1.71 -0.78 -12.79
N ALA A 102 2.89 -0.22 -13.06
CA ALA A 102 4.14 -0.98 -13.09
C ALA A 102 4.48 -1.64 -11.75
N LEU A 103 4.17 -1.00 -10.62
CA LEU A 103 4.30 -1.59 -9.29
C LEU A 103 3.37 -2.79 -9.11
N LEU A 104 2.10 -2.66 -9.50
CA LEU A 104 1.11 -3.74 -9.39
C LEU A 104 1.48 -4.93 -10.29
N GLN A 105 1.87 -4.66 -11.54
CA GLN A 105 2.32 -5.70 -12.48
C GLN A 105 3.56 -6.44 -11.95
N TRP A 106 4.53 -5.71 -11.39
CA TRP A 106 5.71 -6.32 -10.75
C TRP A 106 5.33 -7.21 -9.56
N LYS A 107 4.45 -6.74 -8.67
CA LYS A 107 3.92 -7.54 -7.54
C LYS A 107 3.23 -8.82 -8.01
N ARG A 108 2.39 -8.72 -9.04
CA ARG A 108 1.68 -9.85 -9.66
C ARG A 108 2.66 -10.91 -10.18
N ALA A 109 3.75 -10.48 -10.80
CA ALA A 109 4.73 -11.38 -11.41
C ALA A 109 5.65 -12.04 -10.36
N GLU A 110 6.13 -11.26 -9.39
CA GLU A 110 7.16 -11.71 -8.46
C GLU A 110 6.64 -12.45 -7.24
N LEU A 111 5.55 -11.96 -6.64
CA LEU A 111 5.11 -12.45 -5.34
C LEU A 111 4.78 -13.96 -5.34
N PRO A 112 4.05 -14.51 -6.33
CA PRO A 112 3.71 -15.93 -6.32
C PRO A 112 4.93 -16.85 -6.29
N GLY A 113 5.94 -16.53 -7.10
CA GLY A 113 7.19 -17.29 -7.15
C GLY A 113 7.94 -17.26 -5.82
N ARG A 114 7.93 -16.11 -5.13
CA ARG A 114 8.58 -15.94 -3.83
C ARG A 114 7.86 -16.66 -2.70
N ILE A 115 6.53 -16.62 -2.67
CA ILE A 115 5.75 -17.39 -1.69
C ILE A 115 5.97 -18.89 -1.89
N LYS A 116 5.99 -19.36 -3.15
CA LYS A 116 6.31 -20.76 -3.47
C LYS A 116 7.72 -21.13 -3.02
N ALA A 117 8.72 -20.31 -3.32
CA ALA A 117 10.10 -20.54 -2.91
C ALA A 117 10.25 -20.53 -1.38
N ALA A 118 9.58 -19.61 -0.68
CA ALA A 118 9.61 -19.53 0.78
C ALA A 118 8.99 -20.77 1.43
N SER A 119 7.85 -21.24 0.91
CA SER A 119 7.24 -22.50 1.36
C SER A 119 8.17 -23.69 1.13
N ALA A 120 8.76 -23.80 -0.07
CA ALA A 120 9.66 -24.91 -0.40
C ALA A 120 10.95 -24.90 0.45
N ALA A 121 11.50 -23.73 0.74
CA ALA A 121 12.71 -23.59 1.55
C ALA A 121 12.54 -24.03 3.01
N THR A 122 11.30 -24.19 3.46
CA THR A 122 10.95 -24.65 4.80
C THR A 122 10.57 -26.13 4.85
N GLU A 123 10.47 -26.81 3.70
CA GLU A 123 10.16 -28.24 3.66
C GLU A 123 11.28 -29.06 4.32
N GLY A 124 10.89 -30.00 5.18
CA GLY A 124 11.84 -30.88 5.89
C GLY A 124 12.59 -30.21 7.05
N GLN A 125 12.35 -28.93 7.34
CA GLN A 125 12.93 -28.26 8.48
C GLN A 125 12.02 -28.38 9.72
N LEU A 126 12.59 -28.25 10.93
CA LEU A 126 11.82 -28.24 12.18
C LEU A 126 10.94 -26.99 12.28
N PRO A 127 9.62 -27.12 12.52
CA PRO A 127 8.71 -25.99 12.67
C PRO A 127 9.25 -24.91 13.62
N GLY A 128 9.16 -23.64 13.21
CA GLY A 128 9.62 -22.50 14.00
C GLY A 128 11.14 -22.38 14.18
N SER A 129 11.95 -23.24 13.55
CA SER A 129 13.42 -23.17 13.67
C SER A 129 14.00 -21.86 13.16
N ALA A 130 15.14 -21.45 13.75
CA ALA A 130 15.85 -20.24 13.33
C ALA A 130 16.30 -20.31 11.86
N GLN A 131 16.66 -21.51 11.39
CA GLN A 131 17.07 -21.75 10.01
C GLN A 131 15.92 -21.52 9.03
N GLY A 132 14.71 -22.00 9.33
CA GLY A 132 13.54 -21.75 8.48
C GLY A 132 13.11 -20.29 8.45
N ARG A 133 13.17 -19.60 9.59
CA ARG A 133 12.93 -18.15 9.62
C ARG A 133 13.95 -17.39 8.77
N ALA A 134 15.23 -17.75 8.85
CA ALA A 134 16.26 -17.15 8.01
C ALA A 134 16.05 -17.45 6.52
N ALA A 135 15.63 -18.68 6.17
CA ALA A 135 15.34 -19.06 4.79
C ALA A 135 14.17 -18.24 4.19
N ILE A 136 13.06 -18.11 4.93
CA ILE A 136 11.93 -17.26 4.52
C ILE A 136 12.39 -15.80 4.37
N ALA A 137 13.15 -15.28 5.34
CA ALA A 137 13.64 -13.90 5.30
C ALA A 137 14.53 -13.65 4.07
N ASN A 138 15.49 -14.53 3.78
CA ASN A 138 16.38 -14.41 2.63
C ASN A 138 15.62 -14.35 1.28
N ILE A 139 14.45 -14.99 1.21
CA ILE A 139 13.61 -15.01 -0.01
C ILE A 139 12.71 -13.77 -0.08
N MET A 140 12.13 -13.35 1.04
CA MET A 140 11.13 -12.29 1.09
C MET A 140 11.72 -10.89 1.27
N GLU A 141 12.87 -10.74 1.94
CA GLU A 141 13.50 -9.44 2.19
C GLU A 141 13.88 -8.69 0.90
N PRO A 142 14.46 -9.33 -0.14
CA PRO A 142 14.73 -8.64 -1.40
C PRO A 142 13.44 -8.09 -2.07
N PHE A 143 12.32 -8.81 -1.95
CA PHE A 143 11.03 -8.34 -2.46
C PHE A 143 10.54 -7.11 -1.69
N VAL A 144 10.54 -7.19 -0.35
CA VAL A 144 10.11 -6.07 0.49
C VAL A 144 11.00 -4.85 0.29
N SER A 145 12.30 -5.06 0.07
CA SER A 145 13.26 -3.98 -0.21
C SER A 145 12.97 -3.30 -1.55
N GLU A 146 12.76 -4.09 -2.62
CA GLU A 146 12.43 -3.57 -3.94
C GLU A 146 11.06 -2.90 -3.98
N GLU A 147 10.06 -3.45 -3.27
CA GLU A 147 8.77 -2.81 -3.07
C GLU A 147 8.94 -1.43 -2.42
N ARG A 148 9.71 -1.35 -1.32
CA ARG A 148 9.97 -0.10 -0.62
C ARG A 148 10.66 0.92 -1.51
N LYS A 149 11.60 0.48 -2.36
CA LYS A 149 12.28 1.35 -3.34
C LYS A 149 11.28 1.91 -4.35
N ARG A 150 10.50 1.06 -5.01
CA ARG A 150 9.47 1.46 -5.98
C ARG A 150 8.42 2.39 -5.36
N MET A 151 8.05 2.14 -4.11
CA MET A 151 7.16 3.01 -3.35
C MET A 151 7.75 4.40 -3.09
N LYS A 152 9.05 4.49 -2.76
CA LYS A 152 9.72 5.78 -2.63
C LYS A 152 9.72 6.56 -3.95
N GLU A 153 9.99 5.88 -5.06
CA GLU A 153 9.95 6.49 -6.39
C GLU A 153 8.55 6.96 -6.76
N LEU A 154 7.51 6.17 -6.44
CA LEU A 154 6.11 6.54 -6.65
C LEU A 154 5.74 7.79 -5.84
N ASN A 155 6.13 7.84 -4.56
CA ASN A 155 5.88 8.99 -3.70
C ASN A 155 6.62 10.24 -4.19
N GLU A 156 7.83 10.10 -4.73
CA GLU A 156 8.56 11.21 -5.32
C GLU A 156 7.85 11.76 -6.56
N VAL A 157 7.32 10.88 -7.41
CA VAL A 157 6.51 11.28 -8.58
C VAL A 157 5.22 11.94 -8.14
N GLY A 158 4.52 11.41 -7.13
CA GLY A 158 3.34 12.02 -6.54
C GLY A 158 3.61 13.44 -6.04
N ARG A 159 4.71 13.62 -5.29
CA ARG A 159 5.13 14.95 -4.80
C ARG A 159 5.43 15.92 -5.94
N LYS A 160 6.15 15.48 -6.98
CA LYS A 160 6.44 16.30 -8.17
C LYS A 160 5.16 16.67 -8.92
N ALA A 161 4.19 15.76 -8.99
CA ALA A 161 2.91 15.99 -9.63
C ALA A 161 2.10 17.08 -8.91
N ILE A 162 2.01 17.03 -7.58
CA ILE A 162 1.37 18.08 -6.77
C ILE A 162 2.03 19.44 -7.01
N LEU A 163 3.37 19.51 -6.90
CA LEU A 163 4.10 20.77 -7.09
C LEU A 163 3.90 21.35 -8.50
N HIS A 164 3.82 20.50 -9.52
CA HIS A 164 3.54 20.95 -10.89
C HIS A 164 2.13 21.53 -11.01
N GLN A 165 1.13 20.89 -10.40
CA GLN A 165 -0.25 21.39 -10.39
C GLN A 165 -0.37 22.73 -9.64
N GLU A 166 0.31 22.87 -8.51
CA GLU A 166 0.38 24.12 -7.74
C GLU A 166 1.05 25.24 -8.54
N ALA A 167 2.16 24.96 -9.22
CA ALA A 167 2.86 25.94 -10.06
C ALA A 167 2.01 26.40 -11.26
N VAL A 168 1.30 25.47 -11.93
CA VAL A 168 0.38 25.80 -13.03
C VAL A 168 -0.81 26.62 -12.54
N SER A 169 -1.32 26.33 -11.34
CA SER A 169 -2.43 27.06 -10.73
C SER A 169 -2.02 28.45 -10.25
N ALA A 170 -0.83 28.59 -9.68
CA ALA A 170 -0.26 29.87 -9.27
C ALA A 170 0.08 30.78 -10.48
N GLY A 171 0.59 30.20 -11.57
CA GLY A 171 0.84 30.93 -12.82
C GLY A 171 -0.43 31.41 -13.54
N LYS A 172 -1.59 30.78 -13.29
CA LYS A 172 -2.90 31.28 -13.72
C LYS A 172 -3.53 32.30 -12.76
N GLY A 173 -2.93 32.47 -11.58
CA GLY A 173 -3.50 33.17 -10.42
C GLY A 173 -2.78 34.44 -10.02
N GLU A 174 -2.20 35.20 -10.96
CA GLU A 174 -1.84 36.61 -10.72
C GLU A 174 -3.11 37.50 -10.65
N SER A 175 -4.02 37.13 -9.74
CA SER A 175 -5.09 37.95 -9.20
C SER A 175 -5.70 37.24 -7.98
N ARG A 176 -5.46 37.85 -6.81
CA ARG A 176 -6.11 37.69 -5.49
C ARG A 176 -5.50 36.73 -4.46
N SER A 177 -4.69 37.37 -3.60
CA SER A 177 -4.76 37.36 -2.12
C SER A 177 -4.82 36.01 -1.38
N GLY A 178 -3.66 35.57 -0.86
CA GLY A 178 -3.32 35.87 0.53
C GLY A 178 -3.84 34.97 1.66
N VAL A 179 -4.34 33.76 1.41
CA VAL A 179 -4.58 32.78 2.48
C VAL A 179 -4.08 31.39 2.06
N PRO A 180 -3.14 30.77 2.80
CA PRO A 180 -2.73 29.39 2.50
C PRO A 180 -3.90 28.44 2.76
N SER A 181 -4.21 27.59 1.78
CA SER A 181 -5.26 26.59 1.91
C SER A 181 -4.87 25.49 2.90
N LEU A 182 -5.86 24.94 3.62
CA LEU A 182 -5.70 23.87 4.60
C LEU A 182 -4.97 22.62 4.07
N GLY A 183 -5.01 22.38 2.75
CA GLY A 183 -4.32 21.26 2.10
C GLY A 183 -2.78 21.36 2.20
N THR A 184 -2.22 22.57 2.15
CA THR A 184 -0.78 22.82 2.25
C THR A 184 -0.24 22.53 3.66
N LEU A 185 -1.08 22.67 4.69
CA LEU A 185 -0.74 22.34 6.08
C LEU A 185 -0.77 20.82 6.35
N LEU A 186 -1.66 20.07 5.68
CA LEU A 186 -1.74 18.61 5.81
C LEU A 186 -0.60 17.90 5.07
N ALA A 187 -0.12 18.43 3.95
CA ALA A 187 1.01 17.88 3.22
C ALA A 187 2.30 17.86 4.06
N LEU A 188 2.51 18.88 4.92
CA LEU A 188 3.69 18.98 5.80
C LEU A 188 3.65 18.04 7.02
N LEU A 189 2.48 17.50 7.38
CA LEU A 189 2.31 16.57 8.51
C LEU A 189 2.31 15.09 8.12
N SER A 190 2.35 14.76 6.82
CA SER A 190 2.30 13.38 6.31
C SER A 190 3.63 12.61 6.43
N VAL A 191 4.70 13.25 6.91
CA VAL A 191 5.94 12.58 7.25
C VAL A 191 5.78 11.87 8.61
N SER A 192 5.54 10.55 8.57
CA SER A 192 5.78 9.59 9.67
C SER A 192 4.61 9.14 10.57
N THR A 193 3.47 8.73 10.01
CA THR A 193 2.48 7.93 10.81
C THR A 193 2.93 6.48 11.01
N VAL A 194 3.60 5.87 10.03
CA VAL A 194 4.15 4.50 10.17
C VAL A 194 5.36 4.47 11.14
N GLY A 195 6.15 5.54 11.20
CA GLY A 195 7.22 5.67 12.20
C GLY A 195 6.70 5.95 13.61
N MET A 196 5.63 6.74 13.76
CA MET A 196 5.00 6.98 15.07
C MET A 196 4.31 5.73 15.63
N ALA A 197 3.67 4.89 14.82
CA ALA A 197 3.04 3.66 15.32
C ALA A 197 4.07 2.65 15.87
N VAL A 198 5.25 2.58 15.25
CA VAL A 198 6.36 1.74 15.73
C VAL A 198 7.04 2.38 16.96
N ALA A 199 7.26 3.70 16.96
CA ALA A 199 7.86 4.42 18.09
C ALA A 199 6.95 4.41 19.33
N MET A 200 5.63 4.60 19.18
CA MET A 200 4.65 4.46 20.26
C MET A 200 4.59 3.02 20.79
N ARG A 201 4.67 2.00 19.92
CA ARG A 201 4.68 0.60 20.36
C ARG A 201 5.95 0.24 21.12
N ILE A 202 7.09 0.86 20.80
CA ILE A 202 8.36 0.69 21.52
C ILE A 202 8.33 1.46 22.86
N LEU A 203 7.80 2.69 22.90
CA LEU A 203 7.66 3.48 24.13
C LEU A 203 6.64 2.88 25.11
N LEU A 204 5.52 2.37 24.62
CA LEU A 204 4.49 1.69 25.44
C LEU A 204 4.94 0.32 25.95
N LYS A 205 5.86 -0.37 25.26
CA LYS A 205 6.51 -1.58 25.79
C LYS A 205 7.55 -1.26 26.85
N ARG A 206 8.26 -0.13 26.74
CA ARG A 206 9.26 0.29 27.73
C ARG A 206 8.62 0.83 29.02
N SER A 207 7.44 1.44 28.95
CA SER A 207 6.73 1.96 30.13
C SER A 207 6.02 0.88 30.99
N ARG A 208 5.89 -0.36 30.48
CA ARG A 208 5.31 -1.49 31.24
C ARG A 208 6.37 -2.39 31.92
N GLY A 209 7.65 -2.03 31.81
CA GLY A 209 8.77 -2.80 32.40
C GLY A 209 9.45 -2.14 33.60
N GLN A 210 8.97 -0.99 34.08
CA GLN A 210 9.54 -0.30 35.24
C GLN A 210 8.43 0.07 36.23
N HIS A 211 8.03 -0.91 37.03
CA HIS A 211 7.68 -0.63 38.42
C HIS A 211 8.71 -1.38 39.28
N PRO A 212 9.52 -0.67 40.08
CA PRO A 212 10.36 -1.33 41.07
C PRO A 212 9.45 -1.98 42.11
N ALA A 213 9.69 -3.27 42.34
CA ALA A 213 9.37 -3.87 43.63
C ALA A 213 10.31 -3.25 44.66
N ASP A 214 9.74 -2.63 45.70
CA ASP A 214 10.27 -2.32 47.04
C ASP A 214 9.34 -1.24 47.63
N GLY A 215 8.77 -1.31 48.83
CA GLY A 215 8.86 -2.24 49.95
C GLY A 215 8.07 -1.63 51.12
N THR A 216 7.50 -2.50 51.97
CA THR A 216 7.27 -2.34 53.42
C THR A 216 6.81 -1.00 54.00
N SER A 217 5.60 -0.99 54.57
CA SER A 217 5.34 -0.85 56.02
C SER A 217 3.91 -1.28 56.36
#